data_AF-A0A949IDJ0-F1
#
_entry.id   AF-A0A949IDJ0-F1
#
_cell.length_a   1.000
_cell.length_b   1.000
_cell.length_c   1.000
_cell.angle_alpha   90.00
_cell.angle_beta   90.00
_cell.angle_gamma   90.00
#
_symmetry.space_group_name_H-M   'P 1'
#
loop_
_entity.id
_entity.type
_entity.pdbx_description
1 polymer ?
#
loop_
_entity_poly.entity_id
_entity_poly.type
_entity_poly.pdbx_seq_one_letter_code
_entity_poly.pdbx_strand_id
1 'polypeptide(L)'
;DEVRALSFWMSFKNAVVNVPFGGGKGGIIVDPKQLSESELERLSRGYIRKIAPIIGPQTDVPAPDVNTNGKIMGWMLDEYEKITGTKAPATFTGKSLDNGGSQGRTEATGFGGGYVLREALKAKVVDLGGNLSVAIQGFGNVATYFAEAAKTAGFKVVAISDSKGGIYNPEGIDIAAAEEQKKQTGALSGLAGTTDITNAELLELPVAVLVPAALENVLTAENANNIKAKLIIEMANGPTTTEADAIFEQRGIIAIPDILSNSGGVATSYFEWYQNMNNENWSKEDVFDKLDDLMTKAFAAVLEARKKYNTSFRNAAYIVAANRILEAEKSKK
;
A
#
# COMPACT_ATOMS: atom_id res chain seq x y z
N ASP A 1 -8.92 -20.55 3.61
CA ASP A 1 -9.45 -19.74 2.51
C ASP A 1 -8.84 -18.35 2.42
N GLU A 2 -8.64 -17.64 3.54
CA GLU A 2 -7.97 -16.33 3.58
C GLU A 2 -6.64 -16.27 2.81
N VAL A 3 -5.70 -17.17 3.10
CA VAL A 3 -4.39 -17.22 2.40
C VAL A 3 -4.56 -17.39 0.88
N ARG A 4 -5.56 -18.15 0.42
CA ARG A 4 -5.82 -18.33 -1.02
C ARG A 4 -6.33 -17.05 -1.67
N ALA A 5 -7.24 -16.35 -0.99
CA ALA A 5 -7.74 -15.06 -1.46
C ALA A 5 -6.61 -14.03 -1.55
N LEU A 6 -5.75 -13.95 -0.52
CA LEU A 6 -4.58 -13.06 -0.56
C LEU A 6 -3.59 -13.42 -1.68
N SER A 7 -3.34 -14.71 -1.94
CA SER A 7 -2.51 -15.12 -3.08
C SER A 7 -3.08 -14.65 -4.42
N PHE A 8 -4.40 -14.78 -4.61
CA PHE A 8 -5.10 -14.26 -5.79
C PHE A 8 -4.91 -12.74 -5.90
N TRP A 9 -5.11 -12.01 -4.80
CA TRP A 9 -4.90 -10.56 -4.75
C TRP A 9 -3.47 -10.15 -5.14
N MET A 10 -2.47 -10.88 -4.67
CA MET A 10 -1.07 -10.63 -5.03
C MET A 10 -0.79 -10.81 -6.53
N SER A 11 -1.45 -11.78 -7.20
CA SER A 11 -1.31 -11.93 -8.65
C SER A 11 -1.76 -10.68 -9.39
N PHE A 12 -2.92 -10.12 -9.02
CA PHE A 12 -3.46 -8.92 -9.66
C PHE A 12 -2.64 -7.67 -9.31
N LYS A 13 -2.22 -7.56 -8.04
CA LYS A 13 -1.42 -6.43 -7.56
C LYS A 13 -0.06 -6.35 -8.24
N ASN A 14 0.65 -7.47 -8.39
CA ASN A 14 1.90 -7.51 -9.13
C ASN A 14 1.69 -7.20 -10.62
N ALA A 15 0.63 -7.79 -11.21
CA ALA A 15 0.34 -7.62 -12.63
C ALA A 15 -0.06 -6.17 -12.98
N VAL A 16 -0.87 -5.47 -12.16
CA VAL A 16 -1.32 -4.10 -12.49
C VAL A 16 -0.18 -3.09 -12.52
N VAL A 17 0.87 -3.28 -11.71
CA VAL A 17 2.08 -2.45 -11.74
C VAL A 17 3.21 -3.01 -12.61
N ASN A 18 2.94 -4.09 -13.36
CA ASN A 18 3.88 -4.70 -14.30
C ASN A 18 5.19 -5.19 -13.67
N VAL A 19 5.11 -5.65 -12.42
CA VAL A 19 6.22 -6.32 -11.74
C VAL A 19 6.27 -7.78 -12.24
N PRO A 20 7.47 -8.34 -12.54
CA PRO A 20 7.61 -9.68 -13.13
C PRO A 20 7.41 -10.82 -12.11
N PHE A 21 6.35 -10.75 -11.30
CA PHE A 21 6.01 -11.75 -10.29
C PHE A 21 4.62 -12.33 -10.52
N GLY A 22 4.43 -13.56 -10.04
CA GLY A 22 3.11 -14.18 -9.90
C GLY A 22 2.37 -13.66 -8.66
N GLY A 23 1.59 -14.53 -8.00
CA GLY A 23 1.01 -14.24 -6.69
C GLY A 23 1.14 -15.43 -5.76
N GLY A 24 1.58 -15.17 -4.53
CA GLY A 24 1.78 -16.19 -3.51
C GLY A 24 1.51 -15.61 -2.13
N LYS A 25 1.15 -16.48 -1.19
CA LYS A 25 0.98 -16.12 0.21
C LYS A 25 1.16 -17.33 1.11
N GLY A 26 1.66 -17.07 2.32
CA GLY A 26 1.78 -18.04 3.41
C GLY A 26 1.31 -17.44 4.73
N GLY A 27 1.03 -18.29 5.70
CA GLY A 27 0.58 -17.89 7.02
C GLY A 27 0.75 -19.02 8.03
N ILE A 28 0.86 -18.64 9.31
CA ILE A 28 0.91 -19.56 10.45
C ILE A 28 -0.21 -19.14 11.39
N ILE A 29 -1.04 -20.09 11.81
CA ILE A 29 -2.10 -19.84 12.79
C ILE A 29 -1.44 -19.80 14.18
N VAL A 30 -1.17 -18.59 14.68
CA VAL A 30 -0.53 -18.36 15.97
C VAL A 30 -0.85 -16.97 16.50
N ASP A 31 -0.95 -16.82 17.82
CA ASP A 31 -0.88 -15.51 18.47
C ASP A 31 0.58 -15.24 18.86
N PRO A 32 1.32 -14.39 18.12
CA PRO A 32 2.72 -14.14 18.37
C PRO A 32 2.96 -13.40 19.69
N LYS A 33 1.93 -12.79 20.30
CA LYS A 33 2.06 -12.13 21.61
C LYS A 33 2.17 -13.12 22.77
N GLN A 34 1.78 -14.37 22.54
CA GLN A 34 1.92 -15.45 23.51
C GLN A 34 3.27 -16.17 23.41
N LEU A 35 4.12 -15.78 22.45
CA LEU A 35 5.44 -16.36 22.26
C LEU A 35 6.52 -15.43 22.79
N SER A 36 7.50 -16.01 23.48
CA SER A 36 8.79 -15.34 23.66
C SER A 36 9.48 -15.15 22.31
N GLU A 37 10.43 -14.21 22.26
CA GLU A 37 11.25 -13.98 21.07
C GLU A 37 11.93 -15.27 20.57
N SER A 38 12.44 -16.07 21.51
CA SER A 38 13.11 -17.34 21.20
C SER A 38 12.15 -18.37 20.59
N GLU A 39 10.88 -18.40 21.03
CA GLU A 39 9.85 -19.28 20.48
C GLU A 39 9.43 -18.81 19.10
N LEU A 40 9.30 -17.50 18.89
CA LEU A 40 8.98 -16.91 17.60
C LEU A 40 10.09 -17.17 16.57
N GLU A 41 11.36 -17.09 16.96
CA GLU A 41 12.48 -17.46 16.10
C GLU A 41 12.43 -18.96 15.74
N ARG A 42 12.27 -19.85 16.74
CA ARG A 42 12.17 -21.29 16.49
C ARG A 42 10.98 -21.65 15.59
N LEU A 43 9.84 -20.98 15.77
CA LEU A 43 8.67 -21.13 14.91
C LEU A 43 8.97 -20.70 13.48
N SER A 44 9.57 -19.52 13.30
CA SER A 44 9.93 -18.97 11.98
C SER A 44 10.87 -19.91 11.23
N ARG A 45 11.91 -20.41 11.90
CA ARG A 45 12.85 -21.39 11.34
C ARG A 45 12.18 -22.73 11.04
N GLY A 46 11.34 -23.22 11.96
CA GLY A 46 10.58 -24.46 11.78
C GLY A 46 9.67 -24.42 10.55
N TYR A 47 9.04 -23.26 10.29
CA TYR A 47 8.25 -23.03 9.08
C TYR A 47 9.10 -23.12 7.81
N ILE A 48 10.28 -22.47 7.77
CA ILE A 48 11.17 -22.53 6.60
C ILE A 48 11.65 -23.95 6.32
N ARG A 49 11.96 -24.76 7.34
CA ARG A 49 12.30 -26.18 7.13
C ARG A 49 11.21 -26.97 6.39
N LYS A 50 9.95 -26.54 6.47
CA LYS A 50 8.83 -27.19 5.78
C LYS A 50 8.61 -26.67 4.37
N ILE A 51 8.84 -25.38 4.13
CA ILE A 51 8.54 -24.74 2.83
C ILE A 51 9.77 -24.51 1.94
N ALA A 52 10.99 -24.75 2.44
CA ALA A 52 12.23 -24.61 1.66
C ALA A 52 12.18 -25.26 0.26
N PRO A 53 11.56 -26.44 0.04
CA PRO A 53 11.47 -27.05 -1.28
C PRO A 53 10.62 -26.28 -2.31
N ILE A 54 9.77 -25.35 -1.88
CA ILE A 54 8.82 -24.62 -2.73
C ILE A 54 9.08 -23.11 -2.79
N ILE A 55 10.11 -22.62 -2.08
CA ILE A 55 10.54 -21.23 -2.13
C ILE A 55 11.94 -21.11 -2.73
N GLY A 56 12.28 -19.92 -3.19
CA GLY A 56 13.57 -19.62 -3.78
C GLY A 56 13.53 -18.32 -4.58
N PRO A 57 14.70 -17.74 -4.88
CA PRO A 57 14.77 -16.42 -5.51
C PRO A 57 14.16 -16.38 -6.92
N GLN A 58 13.95 -17.53 -7.57
CA GLN A 58 13.33 -17.64 -8.89
C GLN A 58 12.01 -18.44 -8.86
N THR A 59 11.45 -18.71 -7.68
CA THR A 59 10.29 -19.61 -7.51
C THR A 59 9.21 -18.96 -6.68
N ASP A 60 9.47 -18.72 -5.40
CA ASP A 60 8.57 -18.01 -4.48
C ASP A 60 9.41 -17.23 -3.47
N VAL A 61 9.09 -15.95 -3.31
CA VAL A 61 9.89 -14.97 -2.57
C VAL A 61 9.04 -14.39 -1.43
N PRO A 62 9.09 -14.98 -0.22
CA PRO A 62 8.26 -14.51 0.88
C PRO A 62 8.64 -13.10 1.35
N ALA A 63 7.67 -12.41 1.95
CA ALA A 63 7.80 -11.05 2.45
C ALA A 63 7.04 -10.88 3.78
N PRO A 64 7.32 -9.81 4.56
CA PRO A 64 6.56 -9.48 5.75
C PRO A 64 5.09 -9.20 5.45
N ASP A 65 4.28 -9.46 6.47
CA ASP A 65 2.84 -9.22 6.57
C ASP A 65 2.45 -9.03 8.04
N VAL A 66 1.16 -9.05 8.36
CA VAL A 66 0.62 -8.91 9.72
C VAL A 66 1.42 -9.75 10.73
N ASN A 67 1.94 -9.07 11.75
CA ASN A 67 2.78 -9.61 12.82
C ASN A 67 4.16 -10.18 12.41
N THR A 68 4.67 -9.87 11.23
CA THR A 68 6.04 -10.19 10.81
C THR A 68 6.80 -8.95 10.35
N ASN A 69 8.14 -9.00 10.34
CA ASN A 69 9.00 -7.85 10.05
C ASN A 69 10.38 -8.30 9.54
N GLY A 70 11.27 -7.34 9.26
CA GLY A 70 12.59 -7.63 8.69
C GLY A 70 13.51 -8.50 9.57
N LYS A 71 13.29 -8.52 10.89
CA LYS A 71 14.01 -9.43 11.79
C LYS A 71 13.59 -10.88 11.55
N ILE A 72 12.29 -11.13 11.45
CA ILE A 72 11.75 -12.46 11.13
C ILE A 72 12.18 -12.90 9.74
N MET A 73 12.19 -11.99 8.74
CA MET A 73 12.74 -12.30 7.41
C MET A 73 14.22 -12.67 7.46
N GLY A 74 15.01 -12.01 8.32
CA GLY A 74 16.42 -12.37 8.55
C GLY A 74 16.59 -13.78 9.11
N TRP A 75 15.77 -14.17 10.10
CA TRP A 75 15.78 -15.54 10.63
C TRP A 75 15.37 -16.58 9.59
N MET A 76 14.37 -16.26 8.77
CA MET A 76 13.88 -17.13 7.72
C MET A 76 14.92 -17.31 6.60
N LEU A 77 15.58 -16.23 6.18
CA LEU A 77 16.68 -16.27 5.22
C LEU A 77 17.84 -17.11 5.75
N ASP A 78 18.30 -16.86 6.97
CA ASP A 78 19.40 -17.61 7.59
C ASP A 78 19.10 -19.11 7.66
N GLU A 79 17.87 -19.50 7.99
CA GLU A 79 17.47 -20.92 7.97
C GLU A 79 17.45 -21.52 6.56
N TYR A 80 16.94 -20.77 5.57
CA TYR A 80 16.90 -21.21 4.18
C TYR A 80 18.31 -21.42 3.61
N GLU A 81 19.23 -20.49 3.85
CA GLU A 81 20.63 -20.59 3.41
C GLU A 81 21.35 -21.77 4.09
N LYS A 82 21.02 -22.07 5.36
CA LYS A 82 21.55 -23.26 6.07
C LYS A 82 21.06 -24.56 5.44
N ILE A 83 19.78 -24.64 5.05
CA ILE A 83 19.20 -25.84 4.44
C ILE A 83 19.78 -26.08 3.03
N THR A 84 19.91 -25.00 2.25
CA THR A 84 20.33 -25.07 0.84
C THR A 84 21.84 -25.03 0.64
N GLY A 85 22.61 -24.63 1.68
CA GLY A 85 24.06 -24.48 1.62
C GLY A 85 24.53 -23.35 0.71
N THR A 86 23.63 -22.45 0.28
CA THR A 86 23.92 -21.39 -0.70
C THR A 86 23.47 -20.04 -0.16
N LYS A 87 24.26 -18.98 -0.42
CA LYS A 87 23.86 -17.60 -0.16
C LYS A 87 22.81 -17.16 -1.18
N ALA A 88 21.62 -16.81 -0.71
CA ALA A 88 20.46 -16.53 -1.54
C ALA A 88 19.60 -15.38 -0.96
N PRO A 89 20.17 -14.17 -0.79
CA PRO A 89 19.51 -13.05 -0.13
C PRO A 89 18.22 -12.58 -0.82
N ALA A 90 18.07 -12.87 -2.11
CA ALA A 90 16.87 -12.58 -2.90
C ALA A 90 15.68 -13.52 -2.58
N THR A 91 15.85 -14.55 -1.76
CA THR A 91 14.76 -15.48 -1.40
C THR A 91 13.68 -14.81 -0.55
N PHE A 92 14.04 -13.78 0.22
CA PHE A 92 13.10 -13.02 1.05
C PHE A 92 13.23 -11.53 0.75
N THR A 93 12.13 -10.79 0.83
CA THR A 93 12.14 -9.32 0.77
C THR A 93 11.69 -8.72 2.09
N GLY A 94 11.80 -7.39 2.25
CA GLY A 94 11.48 -6.70 3.49
C GLY A 94 12.44 -6.99 4.63
N LYS A 95 13.69 -7.32 4.29
CA LYS A 95 14.78 -7.53 5.25
C LYS A 95 15.23 -6.20 5.85
N SER A 96 15.98 -6.24 6.95
CA SER A 96 16.69 -5.06 7.44
C SER A 96 17.76 -4.62 6.43
N LEU A 97 18.12 -3.34 6.42
CA LEU A 97 19.16 -2.81 5.51
C LEU A 97 20.48 -3.59 5.67
N ASP A 98 20.87 -3.89 6.90
CA ASP A 98 22.08 -4.66 7.22
C ASP A 98 22.06 -6.10 6.67
N ASN A 99 20.88 -6.62 6.27
CA ASN A 99 20.68 -7.97 5.74
C ASN A 99 20.20 -7.94 4.28
N GLY A 100 20.58 -6.92 3.50
CA GLY A 100 20.21 -6.81 2.08
C GLY A 100 18.78 -6.30 1.85
N GLY A 101 18.23 -5.54 2.79
CA GLY A 101 16.98 -4.80 2.60
C GLY A 101 17.17 -3.58 1.69
N SER A 102 16.12 -3.16 0.99
CA SER A 102 16.17 -1.94 0.15
C SER A 102 15.90 -0.67 0.97
N GLN A 103 16.62 0.40 0.65
CA GLN A 103 16.26 1.75 1.11
C GLN A 103 14.88 2.16 0.58
N GLY A 104 14.22 3.12 1.24
CA GLY A 104 12.94 3.68 0.80
C GLY A 104 11.70 2.81 1.03
N ARG A 105 11.86 1.59 1.59
CA ARG A 105 10.74 0.65 1.80
C ARG A 105 9.64 1.23 2.71
N THR A 106 10.02 1.92 3.77
CA THR A 106 9.08 2.46 4.78
C THR A 106 8.12 3.48 4.17
N GLU A 107 8.62 4.27 3.22
CA GLU A 107 7.93 5.39 2.60
C GLU A 107 7.21 5.01 1.30
N ALA A 108 7.65 3.92 0.67
CA ALA A 108 7.28 3.50 -0.67
C ALA A 108 5.78 3.50 -0.94
N THR A 109 4.97 2.95 -0.03
CA THR A 109 3.52 2.89 -0.22
C THR A 109 2.89 4.28 -0.21
N GLY A 110 3.28 5.15 0.72
CA GLY A 110 2.74 6.51 0.82
C GLY A 110 3.15 7.37 -0.39
N PHE A 111 4.43 7.35 -0.77
CA PHE A 111 4.89 8.06 -1.97
C PHE A 111 4.33 7.47 -3.27
N GLY A 112 4.19 6.15 -3.36
CA GLY A 112 3.54 5.48 -4.49
C GLY A 112 2.11 5.97 -4.71
N GLY A 113 1.32 6.06 -3.63
CA GLY A 113 -0.01 6.66 -3.67
C GLY A 113 0.02 8.14 -4.03
N GLY A 114 1.04 8.86 -3.55
CA GLY A 114 1.29 10.26 -3.93
C GLY A 114 1.55 10.46 -5.43
N TYR A 115 2.34 9.58 -6.07
CA TYR A 115 2.53 9.60 -7.52
C TYR A 115 1.22 9.31 -8.27
N VAL A 116 0.41 8.39 -7.77
CA VAL A 116 -0.92 8.11 -8.34
C VAL A 116 -1.84 9.34 -8.23
N LEU A 117 -1.86 10.04 -7.08
CA LEU A 117 -2.57 11.31 -6.93
C LEU A 117 -2.06 12.35 -7.93
N ARG A 118 -0.75 12.52 -8.05
CA ARG A 118 -0.12 13.45 -9.00
C ARG A 118 -0.56 13.17 -10.44
N GLU A 119 -0.53 11.91 -10.87
CA GLU A 119 -0.94 11.53 -12.23
C GLU A 119 -2.45 11.68 -12.46
N ALA A 120 -3.28 11.41 -11.44
CA ALA A 120 -4.72 11.68 -11.49
C ALA A 120 -5.03 13.16 -11.75
N LEU A 121 -4.26 14.06 -11.13
CA LEU A 121 -4.40 15.50 -11.31
C LEU A 121 -3.93 15.96 -12.69
N LYS A 122 -2.76 15.49 -13.14
CA LYS A 122 -2.23 15.79 -14.49
C LYS A 122 -3.21 15.34 -15.57
N ALA A 123 -3.79 14.16 -15.41
CA ALA A 123 -4.78 13.61 -16.33
C ALA A 123 -6.18 14.24 -16.21
N LYS A 124 -6.39 15.12 -15.21
CA LYS A 124 -7.68 15.78 -14.92
C LYS A 124 -8.83 14.77 -14.87
N VAL A 125 -8.61 13.66 -14.16
CA VAL A 125 -9.61 12.58 -14.05
C VAL A 125 -10.90 13.04 -13.39
N VAL A 126 -10.82 14.13 -12.61
CA VAL A 126 -11.92 14.81 -11.96
C VAL A 126 -11.62 16.30 -11.88
N ASP A 127 -12.66 17.14 -11.99
CA ASP A 127 -12.54 18.58 -11.77
C ASP A 127 -12.72 18.93 -10.29
N LEU A 128 -11.62 19.35 -9.66
CA LEU A 128 -11.61 19.77 -8.25
C LEU A 128 -12.06 21.22 -8.05
N GLY A 129 -12.24 22.02 -9.11
CA GLY A 129 -12.69 23.41 -9.01
C GLY A 129 -11.75 24.31 -8.19
N GLY A 130 -10.45 23.98 -8.18
CA GLY A 130 -9.44 24.68 -7.37
C GLY A 130 -9.41 24.28 -5.88
N ASN A 131 -10.32 23.41 -5.41
CA ASN A 131 -10.26 22.89 -4.04
C ASN A 131 -9.11 21.86 -3.92
N LEU A 132 -8.12 22.16 -3.09
CA LEU A 132 -6.95 21.31 -2.84
C LEU A 132 -6.93 20.78 -1.39
N SER A 133 -8.10 20.50 -0.81
CA SER A 133 -8.20 19.89 0.53
C SER A 133 -8.15 18.37 0.48
N VAL A 134 -7.39 17.77 1.40
CA VAL A 134 -7.33 16.31 1.57
C VAL A 134 -7.62 15.90 3.01
N ALA A 135 -8.45 14.89 3.18
CA ALA A 135 -8.66 14.18 4.46
C ALA A 135 -8.04 12.78 4.36
N ILE A 136 -7.24 12.40 5.36
CA ILE A 136 -6.53 11.13 5.38
C ILE A 136 -6.96 10.35 6.62
N GLN A 137 -7.61 9.22 6.42
CA GLN A 137 -7.93 8.33 7.54
C GLN A 137 -6.71 7.47 7.84
N GLY A 138 -6.20 7.53 9.06
CA GLY A 138 -4.98 6.85 9.47
C GLY A 138 -3.79 7.79 9.62
N PHE A 139 -2.85 7.36 10.47
CA PHE A 139 -1.64 8.12 10.82
C PHE A 139 -0.49 7.16 11.16
N GLY A 140 -0.32 6.14 10.32
CA GLY A 140 0.86 5.31 10.25
C GLY A 140 1.68 5.66 9.01
N ASN A 141 2.74 4.89 8.73
CA ASN A 141 3.69 5.17 7.64
C ASN A 141 3.01 5.55 6.32
N VAL A 142 2.04 4.75 5.86
CA VAL A 142 1.32 5.00 4.59
C VAL A 142 0.68 6.38 4.57
N ALA A 143 -0.06 6.73 5.62
CA ALA A 143 -0.77 8.00 5.72
C ALA A 143 0.20 9.19 5.84
N THR A 144 1.26 9.06 6.65
CA THR A 144 2.26 10.12 6.85
C THR A 144 2.97 10.47 5.54
N TYR A 145 3.52 9.47 4.83
CA TYR A 145 4.25 9.75 3.59
C TYR A 145 3.32 10.12 2.44
N PHE A 146 2.06 9.64 2.45
CA PHE A 146 1.05 10.17 1.53
C PHE A 146 0.75 11.64 1.83
N ALA A 147 0.63 12.04 3.10
CA ALA A 147 0.38 13.43 3.49
C ALA A 147 1.52 14.35 3.02
N GLU A 148 2.77 13.90 3.13
CA GLU A 148 3.94 14.59 2.59
C GLU A 148 3.86 14.73 1.06
N ALA A 149 3.56 13.64 0.35
CA ALA A 149 3.42 13.66 -1.10
C ALA A 149 2.28 14.59 -1.57
N ALA A 150 1.15 14.57 -0.86
CA ALA A 150 0.01 15.43 -1.13
C ALA A 150 0.36 16.91 -0.93
N LYS A 151 1.09 17.25 0.14
CA LYS A 151 1.61 18.61 0.36
C LYS A 151 2.52 19.07 -0.77
N THR A 152 3.44 18.22 -1.22
CA THR A 152 4.32 18.51 -2.36
C THR A 152 3.52 18.73 -3.65
N ALA A 153 2.39 18.06 -3.81
CA ALA A 153 1.44 18.27 -4.91
C ALA A 153 0.53 19.51 -4.73
N GLY A 154 0.73 20.31 -3.67
CA GLY A 154 -0.03 21.53 -3.38
C GLY A 154 -1.30 21.34 -2.56
N PHE A 155 -1.56 20.13 -2.04
CA PHE A 155 -2.73 19.88 -1.19
C PHE A 155 -2.52 20.39 0.23
N LYS A 156 -3.60 20.92 0.78
CA LYS A 156 -3.74 21.21 2.20
C LYS A 156 -4.33 19.98 2.88
N VAL A 157 -3.55 19.31 3.73
CA VAL A 157 -4.03 18.23 4.58
C VAL A 157 -4.87 18.85 5.69
N VAL A 158 -6.20 18.75 5.57
CA VAL A 158 -7.14 19.41 6.50
C VAL A 158 -7.65 18.47 7.57
N ALA A 159 -7.54 17.15 7.39
CA ALA A 159 -7.91 16.17 8.41
C ALA A 159 -6.99 14.95 8.39
N ILE A 160 -6.66 14.45 9.58
CA ILE A 160 -5.95 13.18 9.80
C ILE A 160 -6.56 12.43 10.98
N SER A 161 -6.53 11.10 10.98
CA SER A 161 -7.01 10.29 12.12
C SER A 161 -6.09 9.16 12.55
N ASP A 162 -6.24 8.69 13.78
CA ASP A 162 -5.63 7.48 14.29
C ASP A 162 -6.71 6.51 14.82
N SER A 163 -6.29 5.50 15.59
CA SER A 163 -7.20 4.51 16.17
C SER A 163 -8.18 5.07 17.20
N LYS A 164 -7.94 6.27 17.75
CA LYS A 164 -8.75 6.89 18.81
C LYS A 164 -9.69 7.98 18.29
N GLY A 165 -9.36 8.63 17.17
CA GLY A 165 -10.15 9.71 16.60
C GLY A 165 -9.36 10.47 15.53
N GLY A 166 -9.87 11.61 15.11
CA GLY A 166 -9.22 12.49 14.15
C GLY A 166 -9.14 13.93 14.63
N ILE A 167 -8.37 14.71 13.88
CA ILE A 167 -8.25 16.15 14.04
C ILE A 167 -8.51 16.83 12.71
N TYR A 168 -9.15 17.99 12.77
CA TYR A 168 -9.54 18.79 11.61
C TYR A 168 -9.06 20.23 11.75
N ASN A 169 -8.47 20.77 10.69
CA ASN A 169 -8.18 22.18 10.53
C ASN A 169 -8.36 22.59 9.05
N PRO A 170 -9.36 23.42 8.70
CA PRO A 170 -9.54 23.90 7.33
C PRO A 170 -8.35 24.73 6.83
N GLU A 171 -7.52 25.27 7.73
CA GLU A 171 -6.29 25.97 7.38
C GLU A 171 -5.07 25.08 7.15
N GLY A 172 -5.20 23.79 7.48
CA GLY A 172 -4.20 22.76 7.24
C GLY A 172 -3.52 22.31 8.52
N ILE A 173 -3.06 21.07 8.50
CA ILE A 173 -2.44 20.41 9.64
C ILE A 173 -0.93 20.32 9.42
N ASP A 174 -0.17 20.76 10.42
CA ASP A 174 1.25 20.47 10.49
C ASP A 174 1.43 19.00 10.91
N ILE A 175 1.99 18.21 10.00
CA ILE A 175 2.14 16.77 10.18
C ILE A 175 3.24 16.49 11.21
N ALA A 176 4.31 17.30 11.25
CA ALA A 176 5.37 17.13 12.23
C ALA A 176 4.86 17.43 13.65
N ALA A 177 4.03 18.47 13.80
CA ALA A 177 3.39 18.77 15.07
C ALA A 177 2.42 17.66 15.51
N ALA A 178 1.65 17.09 14.57
CA ALA A 178 0.77 15.96 14.83
C ALA A 178 1.53 14.67 15.23
N GLU A 179 2.69 14.42 14.62
CA GLU A 179 3.58 13.32 15.02
C GLU A 179 4.10 13.48 16.44
N GLU A 180 4.55 14.68 16.80
CA GLU A 180 5.05 14.96 18.15
C GLU A 180 3.92 14.84 19.19
N GLN A 181 2.73 15.38 18.90
CA GLN A 181 1.53 15.22 19.75
C GLN A 181 1.22 13.74 19.99
N LYS A 182 1.21 12.92 18.92
CA LYS A 182 0.93 11.49 19.03
C LYS A 182 2.01 10.75 19.80
N LYS A 183 3.28 11.14 19.64
CA LYS A 183 4.40 10.56 20.38
C LYS A 183 4.32 10.87 21.88
N GLN A 184 3.91 12.08 22.24
CA GLN A 184 3.82 12.53 23.64
C GLN A 184 2.58 11.98 24.36
N THR A 185 1.43 11.98 23.70
CA THR A 185 0.13 11.67 24.33
C THR A 185 -0.43 10.30 23.96
N GLY A 186 0.11 9.67 22.91
CA GLY A 186 -0.43 8.46 22.32
C GLY A 186 -1.74 8.67 21.54
N ALA A 187 -2.09 9.92 21.19
CA ALA A 187 -3.28 10.26 20.40
C ALA A 187 -3.03 11.54 19.57
N LEU A 188 -3.79 11.73 18.49
CA LEU A 188 -3.80 13.00 17.76
C LEU A 188 -4.61 14.10 18.45
N SER A 189 -5.61 13.73 19.25
CA SER A 189 -6.56 14.63 19.90
C SER A 189 -5.87 15.72 20.72
N GLY A 190 -6.42 16.93 20.71
CA GLY A 190 -5.92 18.07 21.49
C GLY A 190 -4.75 18.81 20.86
N LEU A 191 -4.44 18.58 19.58
CA LEU A 191 -3.40 19.33 18.87
C LEU A 191 -3.86 20.79 18.73
N ALA A 192 -3.02 21.73 19.18
CA ALA A 192 -3.36 23.15 19.15
C ALA A 192 -3.70 23.63 17.73
N GLY A 193 -4.78 24.41 17.60
CA GLY A 193 -5.25 24.91 16.30
C GLY A 193 -6.06 23.89 15.49
N THR A 194 -6.41 22.74 16.06
CA THR A 194 -7.28 21.74 15.43
C THR A 194 -8.54 21.50 16.25
N THR A 195 -9.57 20.95 15.62
CA THR A 195 -10.79 20.46 16.27
C THR A 195 -10.77 18.94 16.27
N ASP A 196 -11.00 18.33 17.42
CA ASP A 196 -11.15 16.88 17.52
C ASP A 196 -12.45 16.43 16.84
N ILE A 197 -12.35 15.39 16.02
CA ILE A 197 -13.46 14.76 15.30
C ILE A 197 -13.38 13.25 15.42
N THR A 198 -14.46 12.55 15.15
CA THR A 198 -14.48 11.09 15.06
C THR A 198 -13.92 10.59 13.73
N ASN A 199 -13.56 9.31 13.68
CA ASN A 199 -13.17 8.65 12.42
C ASN A 199 -14.31 8.67 11.38
N ALA A 200 -15.57 8.57 11.81
CA ALA A 200 -16.73 8.62 10.91
C ALA A 200 -16.91 10.03 10.32
N GLU A 201 -16.83 11.07 11.17
CA GLU A 201 -16.90 12.46 10.71
C GLU A 201 -15.81 12.80 9.70
N LEU A 202 -14.58 12.30 9.89
CA LEU A 202 -13.48 12.51 8.96
C LEU A 202 -13.83 12.04 7.54
N LEU A 203 -14.41 10.85 7.40
CA LEU A 203 -14.75 10.26 6.11
C LEU A 203 -15.79 11.10 5.35
N GLU A 204 -16.67 11.80 6.07
CA GLU A 204 -17.79 12.58 5.52
C GLU A 204 -17.48 14.09 5.36
N LEU A 205 -16.22 14.50 5.60
CA LEU A 205 -15.80 15.89 5.45
C LEU A 205 -15.95 16.38 3.99
N PRO A 206 -16.29 17.67 3.79
CA PRO A 206 -16.37 18.29 2.47
C PRO A 206 -14.99 18.62 1.90
N VAL A 207 -14.19 17.58 1.62
CA VAL A 207 -12.84 17.70 1.05
C VAL A 207 -12.82 17.42 -0.45
N ALA A 208 -11.76 17.81 -1.15
CA ALA A 208 -11.58 17.44 -2.54
C ALA A 208 -11.20 15.96 -2.69
N VAL A 209 -10.27 15.49 -1.85
CA VAL A 209 -9.70 14.15 -1.87
C VAL A 209 -9.87 13.47 -0.51
N LEU A 210 -10.38 12.24 -0.50
CA LEU A 210 -10.44 11.37 0.68
C LEU A 210 -9.47 10.20 0.52
N VAL A 211 -8.73 9.89 1.57
CA VAL A 211 -7.66 8.89 1.54
C VAL A 211 -7.84 7.90 2.69
N PRO A 212 -8.60 6.81 2.50
CA PRO A 212 -8.67 5.74 3.49
C PRO A 212 -7.35 4.96 3.54
N ALA A 213 -6.59 5.09 4.62
CA ALA A 213 -5.25 4.54 4.79
C ALA A 213 -5.07 3.74 6.11
N ALA A 214 -6.17 3.29 6.72
CA ALA A 214 -6.16 2.60 8.01
C ALA A 214 -6.74 1.18 7.96
N LEU A 215 -8.05 1.06 7.73
CA LEU A 215 -8.79 -0.19 7.88
C LEU A 215 -9.53 -0.55 6.59
N GLU A 216 -9.85 -1.84 6.45
CA GLU A 216 -10.77 -2.34 5.43
C GLU A 216 -12.22 -1.95 5.74
N ASN A 217 -13.08 -1.95 4.71
CA ASN A 217 -14.54 -1.76 4.80
C ASN A 217 -14.97 -0.52 5.61
N VAL A 218 -14.23 0.59 5.46
CA VAL A 218 -14.54 1.88 6.10
C VAL A 218 -15.49 2.74 5.26
N LEU A 219 -15.54 2.49 3.95
CA LEU A 219 -16.50 3.08 3.02
C LEU A 219 -17.54 2.02 2.67
N THR A 220 -18.73 2.16 3.25
CA THR A 220 -19.82 1.17 3.20
C THR A 220 -21.08 1.78 2.61
N ALA A 221 -22.08 0.96 2.26
CA ALA A 221 -23.38 1.45 1.82
C ALA A 221 -24.02 2.45 2.82
N GLU A 222 -23.69 2.33 4.11
CA GLU A 222 -24.23 3.15 5.19
C GLU A 222 -23.74 4.61 5.12
N ASN A 223 -22.46 4.83 4.79
CA ASN A 223 -21.87 6.17 4.74
C ASN A 223 -21.60 6.68 3.31
N ALA A 224 -21.66 5.82 2.29
CA ALA A 224 -21.31 6.18 0.91
C ALA A 224 -22.14 7.35 0.37
N ASN A 225 -23.38 7.55 0.82
CA ASN A 225 -24.22 8.69 0.45
C ASN A 225 -23.78 10.01 1.10
N ASN A 226 -23.11 9.94 2.26
CA ASN A 226 -22.64 11.10 3.01
C ASN A 226 -21.25 11.56 2.57
N ILE A 227 -20.49 10.73 1.84
CA ILE A 227 -19.17 11.10 1.32
C ILE A 227 -19.29 12.29 0.37
N LYS A 228 -18.53 13.35 0.63
CA LYS A 228 -18.55 14.61 -0.14
C LYS A 228 -17.33 14.77 -1.05
N ALA A 229 -16.33 13.91 -0.89
CA ALA A 229 -15.14 13.92 -1.72
C ALA A 229 -15.45 13.64 -3.19
N LYS A 230 -14.68 14.26 -4.08
CA LYS A 230 -14.77 14.02 -5.54
C LYS A 230 -13.83 12.91 -6.00
N LEU A 231 -12.72 12.73 -5.27
CA LEU A 231 -11.69 11.73 -5.52
C LEU A 231 -11.42 10.94 -4.24
N ILE A 232 -11.35 9.62 -4.36
CA ILE A 232 -10.93 8.71 -3.31
C ILE A 232 -9.65 8.02 -3.78
N ILE A 233 -8.60 8.06 -2.96
CA ILE A 233 -7.35 7.31 -3.20
C ILE A 233 -7.24 6.22 -2.13
N GLU A 234 -7.43 4.97 -2.51
CA GLU A 234 -7.45 3.86 -1.56
C GLU A 234 -6.04 3.46 -1.15
N MET A 235 -5.67 3.72 0.11
CA MET A 235 -4.33 3.46 0.61
C MET A 235 -4.27 2.28 1.59
N ALA A 236 -5.41 1.90 2.18
CA ALA A 236 -5.62 0.60 2.83
C ALA A 236 -5.99 -0.47 1.79
N ASN A 237 -5.95 -1.75 2.18
CA ASN A 237 -6.50 -2.83 1.34
C ASN A 237 -8.00 -2.95 1.61
N GLY A 238 -8.81 -3.01 0.55
CA GLY A 238 -10.26 -3.14 0.60
C GLY A 238 -10.97 -2.11 1.49
N PRO A 239 -10.64 -0.80 1.47
CA PRO A 239 -11.34 0.18 2.32
C PRO A 239 -12.79 0.40 1.87
N THR A 240 -13.14 0.06 0.63
CA THR A 240 -14.46 0.30 0.05
C THR A 240 -15.16 -1.01 -0.27
N THR A 241 -16.39 -1.15 0.22
CA THR A 241 -17.28 -2.27 -0.10
C THR A 241 -17.82 -2.18 -1.53
N THR A 242 -18.25 -3.30 -2.10
CA THR A 242 -18.83 -3.35 -3.46
C THR A 242 -20.07 -2.47 -3.57
N GLU A 243 -20.89 -2.39 -2.53
CA GLU A 243 -22.10 -1.56 -2.49
C GLU A 243 -21.76 -0.07 -2.47
N ALA A 244 -20.73 0.33 -1.70
CA ALA A 244 -20.26 1.72 -1.68
C ALA A 244 -19.68 2.15 -3.03
N ASP A 245 -18.90 1.29 -3.67
CA ASP A 245 -18.38 1.51 -5.02
C ASP A 245 -19.49 1.82 -6.03
N ALA A 246 -20.57 1.04 -6.03
CA ALA A 246 -21.71 1.25 -6.91
C ALA A 246 -22.38 2.62 -6.67
N ILE A 247 -22.49 3.05 -5.41
CA ILE A 247 -23.00 4.38 -5.05
C ILE A 247 -22.04 5.47 -5.54
N PHE A 248 -20.72 5.29 -5.39
CA PHE A 248 -19.72 6.25 -5.87
C PHE A 248 -19.77 6.41 -7.38
N GLU A 249 -19.89 5.31 -8.14
CA GLU A 249 -20.05 5.34 -9.59
C GLU A 249 -21.31 6.13 -10.01
N GLN A 250 -22.45 5.86 -9.36
CA GLN A 250 -23.70 6.59 -9.63
C GLN A 250 -23.60 8.09 -9.32
N ARG A 251 -22.86 8.45 -8.26
CA ARG A 251 -22.65 9.83 -7.83
C ARG A 251 -21.52 10.55 -8.58
N GLY A 252 -20.81 9.86 -9.48
CA GLY A 252 -19.67 10.41 -10.19
C GLY A 252 -18.44 10.67 -9.31
N ILE A 253 -18.35 10.01 -8.16
CA ILE A 253 -17.17 10.04 -7.30
C ILE A 253 -16.14 9.06 -7.87
N ILE A 254 -14.93 9.53 -8.12
CA ILE A 254 -13.86 8.70 -8.67
C ILE A 254 -13.12 8.02 -7.52
N ALA A 255 -13.14 6.69 -7.47
CA ALA A 255 -12.30 5.90 -6.57
C ALA A 255 -11.15 5.25 -7.33
N ILE A 256 -9.91 5.57 -6.97
CA ILE A 256 -8.71 4.91 -7.50
C ILE A 256 -8.39 3.72 -6.59
N PRO A 257 -8.36 2.49 -7.12
CA PRO A 257 -8.36 1.27 -6.34
C PRO A 257 -7.02 0.98 -5.67
N ASP A 258 -7.11 0.38 -4.49
CA ASP A 258 -5.99 -0.07 -3.66
C ASP A 258 -4.93 -0.87 -4.42
N ILE A 259 -5.31 -1.83 -5.26
CA ILE A 259 -4.38 -2.65 -6.05
C ILE A 259 -3.44 -1.82 -6.93
N LEU A 260 -3.83 -0.59 -7.28
CA LEU A 260 -2.95 0.38 -7.92
C LEU A 260 -2.29 1.30 -6.89
N SER A 261 -3.09 2.05 -6.11
CA SER A 261 -2.59 3.18 -5.31
C SER A 261 -1.62 2.78 -4.19
N ASN A 262 -1.81 1.63 -3.56
CA ASN A 262 -0.96 1.19 -2.44
C ASN A 262 0.14 0.20 -2.86
N SER A 263 0.43 0.10 -4.15
CA SER A 263 1.41 -0.86 -4.70
C SER A 263 2.88 -0.45 -4.58
N GLY A 264 3.18 0.70 -3.99
CA GLY A 264 4.57 1.12 -3.79
C GLY A 264 5.38 0.15 -2.91
N GLY A 265 4.74 -0.49 -1.92
CA GLY A 265 5.39 -1.53 -1.11
C GLY A 265 5.76 -2.79 -1.92
N VAL A 266 4.95 -3.17 -2.91
CA VAL A 266 5.26 -4.34 -3.76
C VAL A 266 6.34 -4.01 -4.78
N ALA A 267 6.29 -2.80 -5.34
CA ALA A 267 7.32 -2.30 -6.26
C ALA A 267 8.70 -2.25 -5.59
N THR A 268 8.79 -1.74 -4.35
CA THR A 268 10.07 -1.71 -3.61
C THR A 268 10.51 -3.08 -3.12
N SER A 269 9.59 -4.02 -2.89
CA SER A 269 9.95 -5.43 -2.66
C SER A 269 10.57 -6.06 -3.92
N TYR A 270 10.04 -5.75 -5.11
CA TYR A 270 10.66 -6.13 -6.38
C TYR A 270 12.04 -5.50 -6.56
N PHE A 271 12.21 -4.22 -6.22
CA PHE A 271 13.53 -3.57 -6.28
C PHE A 271 14.53 -4.21 -5.32
N GLU A 272 14.11 -4.55 -4.09
CA GLU A 272 14.95 -5.28 -3.14
C GLU A 272 15.37 -6.65 -3.70
N TRP A 273 14.42 -7.39 -4.28
CA TRP A 273 14.72 -8.67 -4.95
C TRP A 273 15.73 -8.48 -6.09
N TYR A 274 15.51 -7.49 -6.95
CA TYR A 274 16.38 -7.20 -8.11
C TYR A 274 17.80 -6.84 -7.66
N GLN A 275 17.92 -5.96 -6.66
CA GLN A 275 19.20 -5.58 -6.06
C GLN A 275 19.94 -6.81 -5.53
N ASN A 276 19.25 -7.68 -4.78
CA ASN A 276 19.86 -8.90 -4.24
C ASN A 276 20.20 -9.94 -5.30
N MET A 277 19.43 -10.04 -6.39
CA MET A 277 19.74 -10.93 -7.53
C MET A 277 20.99 -10.50 -8.29
N ASN A 278 21.21 -9.19 -8.39
CA ASN A 278 22.31 -8.61 -9.18
C ASN A 278 23.47 -8.10 -8.32
N ASN A 279 23.40 -8.28 -7.00
CA ASN A 279 24.37 -7.76 -6.03
C ASN A 279 24.58 -6.23 -6.14
N GLU A 280 23.49 -5.50 -6.33
CA GLU A 280 23.45 -4.03 -6.39
C GLU A 280 22.93 -3.45 -5.08
N ASN A 281 23.30 -2.18 -4.81
CA ASN A 281 22.72 -1.38 -3.73
C ASN A 281 22.35 -0.02 -4.29
N TRP A 282 21.08 0.35 -4.18
CA TRP A 282 20.59 1.63 -4.68
C TRP A 282 20.45 2.65 -3.56
N SER A 283 20.67 3.91 -3.88
CA SER A 283 20.34 5.00 -2.97
C SER A 283 18.82 5.11 -2.81
N LYS A 284 18.36 5.75 -1.73
CA LYS A 284 16.94 6.05 -1.54
C LYS A 284 16.35 6.88 -2.69
N GLU A 285 17.15 7.78 -3.28
CA GLU A 285 16.76 8.59 -4.44
C GLU A 285 16.53 7.71 -5.68
N ASP A 286 17.49 6.84 -6.02
CA ASP A 286 17.34 5.89 -7.14
C ASP A 286 16.12 4.98 -6.99
N VAL A 287 15.83 4.53 -5.76
CA VAL A 287 14.64 3.72 -5.46
C VAL A 287 13.36 4.51 -5.75
N PHE A 288 13.31 5.79 -5.36
CA PHE A 288 12.14 6.63 -5.58
C PHE A 288 11.97 7.05 -7.04
N ASP A 289 13.04 7.30 -7.78
CA ASP A 289 12.97 7.57 -9.22
C ASP A 289 12.38 6.37 -9.98
N LYS A 290 12.83 5.15 -9.63
CA LYS A 290 12.28 3.93 -10.21
C LYS A 290 10.84 3.67 -9.77
N LEU A 291 10.52 3.98 -8.52
CA LEU A 291 9.16 3.86 -8.00
C LEU A 291 8.20 4.81 -8.73
N ASP A 292 8.62 6.06 -8.94
CA ASP A 292 7.87 7.06 -9.67
C ASP A 292 7.57 6.59 -11.10
N ASP A 293 8.60 6.21 -11.85
CA ASP A 293 8.46 5.72 -13.23
C ASP A 293 7.48 4.53 -13.32
N LEU A 294 7.63 3.55 -12.42
CA LEU A 294 6.78 2.36 -12.39
C LEU A 294 5.32 2.70 -12.06
N MET A 295 5.07 3.51 -11.03
CA MET A 295 3.72 3.89 -10.62
C MET A 295 3.04 4.79 -11.65
N THR A 296 3.79 5.68 -12.30
CA THR A 296 3.32 6.53 -13.40
C THR A 296 2.87 5.69 -14.59
N LYS A 297 3.69 4.73 -15.02
CA LYS A 297 3.35 3.79 -16.11
C LYS A 297 2.14 2.92 -15.76
N ALA A 298 2.06 2.44 -14.52
CA ALA A 298 0.92 1.66 -14.04
C ALA A 298 -0.38 2.48 -14.10
N PHE A 299 -0.36 3.70 -13.58
CA PHE A 299 -1.51 4.61 -13.65
C PHE A 299 -1.93 4.89 -15.09
N ALA A 300 -0.98 5.18 -15.99
CA ALA A 300 -1.25 5.44 -17.40
C ALA A 300 -1.96 4.25 -18.06
N ALA A 301 -1.48 3.02 -17.85
CA ALA A 301 -2.11 1.81 -18.38
C ALA A 301 -3.54 1.62 -17.86
N VAL A 302 -3.78 1.86 -16.57
CA VAL A 302 -5.13 1.80 -15.99
C VAL A 302 -6.03 2.89 -16.55
N LEU A 303 -5.53 4.11 -16.71
CA LEU A 303 -6.28 5.21 -17.30
C LEU A 303 -6.67 4.94 -18.77
N GLU A 304 -5.76 4.35 -19.55
CA GLU A 304 -6.03 3.93 -20.92
C GLU A 304 -7.09 2.83 -20.98
N ALA A 305 -6.97 1.80 -20.13
CA ALA A 305 -7.97 0.74 -20.04
C ALA A 305 -9.34 1.30 -19.63
N ARG A 306 -9.37 2.21 -18.65
CA ARG A 306 -10.59 2.89 -18.20
C ARG A 306 -11.30 3.59 -19.36
N LYS A 307 -10.56 4.36 -20.16
CA LYS A 307 -11.09 5.05 -21.34
C LYS A 307 -11.54 4.07 -22.41
N LYS A 308 -10.74 3.05 -22.71
CA LYS A 308 -11.00 2.03 -23.74
C LYS A 308 -12.26 1.23 -23.46
N TYR A 309 -12.44 0.79 -22.21
CA TYR A 309 -13.55 -0.07 -21.81
C TYR A 309 -14.72 0.70 -21.18
N ASN A 310 -14.63 2.03 -21.11
CA ASN A 310 -15.63 2.91 -20.49
C ASN A 310 -16.14 2.37 -19.14
N THR A 311 -15.22 2.15 -18.21
CA THR A 311 -15.51 1.53 -16.91
C THR A 311 -14.88 2.33 -15.76
N SER A 312 -15.03 1.88 -14.52
CA SER A 312 -14.39 2.50 -13.36
C SER A 312 -12.89 2.21 -13.28
N PHE A 313 -12.16 2.98 -12.47
CA PHE A 313 -10.73 2.74 -12.25
C PHE A 313 -10.47 1.36 -11.65
N ARG A 314 -11.35 0.89 -10.75
CA ARG A 314 -11.26 -0.45 -10.17
C ARG A 314 -11.32 -1.52 -11.25
N ASN A 315 -12.39 -1.54 -12.04
CA ASN A 315 -12.54 -2.52 -13.13
C ASN A 315 -11.42 -2.41 -14.17
N ALA A 316 -11.00 -1.19 -14.52
CA ALA A 316 -9.87 -0.98 -15.42
C ALA A 316 -8.56 -1.59 -14.89
N ALA A 317 -8.28 -1.45 -13.59
CA ALA A 317 -7.11 -2.05 -12.96
C ALA A 317 -7.13 -3.59 -13.02
N TYR A 318 -8.28 -4.22 -12.75
CA TYR A 318 -8.44 -5.67 -12.95
C TYR A 318 -8.27 -6.09 -14.39
N ILE A 319 -8.82 -5.33 -15.34
CA ILE A 319 -8.69 -5.65 -16.77
C ILE A 319 -7.22 -5.61 -17.20
N VAL A 320 -6.46 -4.58 -16.78
CA VAL A 320 -5.02 -4.49 -17.05
C VAL A 320 -4.27 -5.69 -16.48
N ALA A 321 -4.50 -6.01 -15.20
CA ALA A 321 -3.87 -7.13 -14.53
C ALA A 321 -4.21 -8.47 -15.20
N ALA A 322 -5.50 -8.74 -15.46
CA ALA A 322 -5.96 -9.97 -16.08
C ALA A 322 -5.38 -10.14 -17.50
N ASN A 323 -5.35 -9.08 -18.31
CA ASN A 323 -4.77 -9.14 -19.65
C ASN A 323 -3.29 -9.51 -19.61
N ARG A 324 -2.50 -8.89 -18.72
CA ARG A 324 -1.07 -9.21 -18.57
C ARG A 324 -0.84 -10.66 -18.14
N ILE A 325 -1.65 -11.16 -17.21
CA ILE A 325 -1.59 -12.57 -16.76
C ILE A 325 -1.92 -13.52 -17.92
N LEU A 326 -3.01 -13.25 -18.66
CA LEU A 326 -3.43 -14.08 -19.79
C LEU A 326 -2.45 -14.03 -20.98
N GLU A 327 -1.85 -12.88 -21.25
CA GLU A 327 -0.80 -12.72 -22.27
C GLU A 327 0.44 -13.54 -21.92
N ALA A 328 0.88 -13.49 -20.66
CA ALA A 328 2.01 -14.30 -20.18
C ALA A 328 1.72 -15.81 -20.19
N GLU A 329 0.46 -16.22 -20.00
CA GLU A 329 0.06 -17.63 -20.14
C GLU A 329 0.08 -18.07 -21.61
N LYS A 330 -0.42 -17.23 -22.52
CA LYS A 330 -0.42 -17.52 -23.97
C LYS A 330 0.98 -17.62 -24.54
N SER A 331 1.93 -16.80 -24.09
CA SER A 331 3.31 -16.83 -24.57
C SER A 331 4.11 -18.07 -24.12
N LYS A 332 3.58 -18.88 -23.20
CA LYS A 332 4.21 -20.14 -22.75
C LYS A 332 3.81 -21.35 -23.59
N LYS A 333 2.81 -21.22 -24.46
CA LYS A 333 2.36 -22.26 -25.39
C LYS A 333 3.04 -22.09 -26.74
#